data_AF-A0A5C2RW61-F1
#
_entry.id   AF-A0A5C2RW61-F1
#
_cell.length_a   1.000
_cell.length_b   1.000
_cell.length_c   1.000
_cell.angle_alpha   90.00
_cell.angle_beta   90.00
_cell.angle_gamma   90.00
#
_symmetry.space_group_name_H-M   'P 1'
#
loop_
_entity.id
_entity.type
_entity.pdbx_description
1 polymer ?
#
loop_
_entity_poly.entity_id
_entity_poly.type
_entity_poly.pdbx_seq_one_letter_code
_entity_poly.pdbx_strand_id
1 'polypeptide(L)'
;MNAAYHGVPTEALTQLDWPRLCELRLRGAQWKTPSKPYATLFSGMRDLRVLVLELTLSADAEPRPIVDHDHADDCPWPHLEELSVSHPVARDPIYARLPQCLQVLSLSCCPHAAERAFNDHMHRYRFPLQTSSEMLAILRCCSARDLSELHLEYRADESESTLLGFMSSALPKIQILQIYRYRAPDTGDIAVEEFARLLSSLAALRVLNVYLDLENTPLPNFSMPPAQRGYETQWAYEMHARKTFLHHLHVIAETLACILSPSVKEIHLWWPFDQGRHLWRKFRIDHFADNTEPTRITLDDDIT
;
A
#
# COMPACT_ATOMS: atom_id res chain seq x y z
N MET A 1 32.88 16.83 -4.67
CA MET A 1 33.57 15.52 -4.76
C MET A 1 32.48 14.47 -4.95
N ASN A 2 32.32 13.97 -6.18
CA ASN A 2 31.30 12.98 -6.51
C ASN A 2 31.70 11.64 -5.88
N ALA A 3 30.92 11.15 -4.93
CA ALA A 3 31.02 9.77 -4.48
C ALA A 3 30.62 8.87 -5.67
N ALA A 4 31.56 8.08 -6.16
CA ALA A 4 31.29 7.03 -7.12
C ALA A 4 30.37 6.01 -6.46
N TYR A 5 29.12 5.96 -6.91
CA TYR A 5 28.22 4.85 -6.59
C TYR A 5 28.81 3.60 -7.26
N HIS A 6 29.51 2.77 -6.49
CA HIS A 6 29.81 1.41 -6.91
C HIS A 6 28.49 0.62 -6.82
N GLY A 7 27.70 0.68 -7.89
CA GLY A 7 26.56 -0.20 -8.05
C GLY A 7 27.07 -1.64 -8.00
N VAL A 8 26.44 -2.48 -7.17
CA VAL A 8 26.57 -3.93 -7.31
C VAL A 8 26.27 -4.25 -8.78
N PRO A 9 27.14 -4.97 -9.51
CA PRO A 9 26.83 -5.34 -10.89
C PRO A 9 25.60 -6.24 -10.83
N THR A 10 24.45 -5.70 -11.18
CA THR A 10 23.15 -6.39 -11.17
C THR A 10 23.15 -7.60 -12.10
N GLU A 11 24.05 -7.63 -13.08
CA GLU A 11 24.36 -8.78 -13.92
C GLU A 11 24.94 -9.98 -13.14
N ALA A 12 25.69 -9.72 -12.06
CA ALA A 12 26.23 -10.78 -11.21
C ALA A 12 25.11 -11.56 -10.50
N LEU A 13 23.94 -10.94 -10.24
CA LEU A 13 22.81 -11.62 -9.61
C LEU A 13 22.31 -12.82 -10.42
N THR A 14 22.39 -12.75 -11.76
CA THR A 14 22.02 -13.87 -12.63
C THR A 14 23.03 -15.02 -12.63
N GLN A 15 24.26 -14.77 -12.17
CA GLN A 15 25.36 -15.74 -12.17
C GLN A 15 25.52 -16.42 -10.81
N LEU A 16 24.84 -15.90 -9.78
CA LEU A 16 24.95 -16.37 -8.41
C LEU A 16 23.81 -17.36 -8.14
N ASP A 17 24.20 -18.59 -7.80
CA ASP A 17 23.27 -19.63 -7.36
C ASP A 17 23.16 -19.56 -5.83
N TRP A 18 22.00 -19.09 -5.34
CA TRP A 18 21.70 -18.95 -3.92
C TRP A 18 20.46 -19.76 -3.58
N PRO A 19 20.50 -21.09 -3.71
CA PRO A 19 19.32 -21.93 -3.62
C PRO A 19 18.65 -21.84 -2.25
N ARG A 20 19.42 -21.51 -1.19
CA ARG A 20 18.93 -21.39 0.20
C ARG A 20 18.53 -19.97 0.61
N LEU A 21 18.60 -18.99 -0.30
CA LEU A 21 18.19 -17.64 0.03
C LEU A 21 16.65 -17.59 0.09
N CYS A 22 16.12 -17.36 1.29
CA CYS A 22 14.68 -17.31 1.52
C CYS A 22 14.10 -15.90 1.53
N GLU A 23 14.92 -14.86 1.65
CA GLU A 23 14.46 -13.48 1.74
C GLU A 23 15.33 -12.56 0.89
N LEU A 24 14.67 -11.80 0.02
CA LEU A 24 15.29 -10.74 -0.77
C LEU A 24 14.44 -9.47 -0.67
N ARG A 25 15.02 -8.41 -0.10
CA ARG A 25 14.40 -7.09 -0.04
C ARG A 25 15.28 -6.08 -0.78
N LEU A 26 14.72 -5.47 -1.82
CA LEU A 26 15.38 -4.46 -2.65
C LEU A 26 14.65 -3.13 -2.50
N ARG A 27 15.42 -2.11 -2.13
CA ARG A 27 14.94 -0.74 -1.89
C ARG A 27 15.80 0.27 -2.63
N GLY A 28 15.20 1.35 -3.11
CA GLY A 28 15.92 2.44 -3.79
C GLY A 28 15.40 2.65 -5.21
N ALA A 29 16.23 3.14 -6.12
CA ALA A 29 15.79 3.42 -7.50
C ALA A 29 15.66 2.14 -8.33
N GLN A 30 14.62 2.05 -9.16
CA GLN A 30 14.48 0.99 -10.16
C GLN A 30 15.70 1.00 -11.10
N TRP A 31 16.33 -0.16 -11.25
CA TRP A 31 17.49 -0.29 -12.13
C TRP A 31 17.10 -0.07 -13.59
N LYS A 32 17.97 0.61 -14.35
CA LYS A 32 17.84 0.70 -15.81
C LYS A 32 18.48 -0.50 -16.52
N THR A 33 19.54 -1.05 -15.93
CA THR A 33 20.29 -2.20 -16.45
C THR A 33 20.55 -3.24 -15.35
N PRO A 34 20.47 -4.54 -15.68
CA PRO A 34 19.91 -5.11 -16.91
C PRO A 34 18.39 -4.87 -17.02
N SER A 35 17.84 -4.87 -18.23
CA SER A 35 16.41 -4.67 -18.52
C SER A 35 15.57 -5.95 -18.39
N LYS A 36 16.17 -7.06 -17.96
CA LYS A 36 15.49 -8.35 -17.79
C LYS A 36 14.47 -8.30 -16.64
N PRO A 37 13.39 -9.11 -16.68
CA PRO A 37 12.48 -9.24 -15.54
C PRO A 37 13.17 -9.73 -14.28
N TYR A 38 12.56 -9.42 -13.14
CA TYR A 38 13.10 -9.80 -11.83
C TYR A 38 13.24 -11.31 -11.66
N ALA A 39 12.30 -12.10 -12.17
CA ALA A 39 12.37 -13.56 -12.10
C ALA A 39 13.60 -14.14 -12.83
N THR A 40 14.00 -13.53 -13.95
CA THR A 40 15.24 -13.92 -14.64
C THR A 40 16.47 -13.55 -13.81
N LEU A 41 16.45 -12.37 -13.17
CA LEU A 41 17.55 -11.90 -12.31
C LEU A 41 17.72 -12.75 -11.05
N PHE A 42 16.64 -13.30 -10.50
CA PHE A 42 16.63 -14.06 -9.25
C PHE A 42 16.39 -15.55 -9.47
N SER A 43 16.67 -16.06 -10.66
CA SER A 43 16.43 -17.46 -11.04
C SER A 43 17.22 -18.49 -10.22
N GLY A 44 18.34 -18.08 -9.62
CA GLY A 44 19.14 -18.88 -8.68
C GLY A 44 18.59 -18.94 -7.25
N MET A 45 17.45 -18.31 -6.96
CA MET A 45 16.89 -18.13 -5.61
C MET A 45 15.54 -18.85 -5.49
N ARG A 46 15.51 -20.17 -5.71
CA ARG A 46 14.24 -20.93 -5.83
C ARG A 46 13.48 -21.11 -4.52
N ASP A 47 14.17 -21.10 -3.38
CA ASP A 47 13.54 -21.24 -2.05
C ASP A 47 13.14 -19.88 -1.45
N LEU A 48 12.95 -18.85 -2.28
CA LEU A 48 12.46 -17.53 -1.84
C LEU A 48 11.06 -17.66 -1.23
N ARG A 49 10.96 -17.15 0.00
CA ARG A 49 9.73 -17.01 0.79
C ARG A 49 9.29 -15.55 0.89
N VAL A 50 10.24 -14.61 0.85
CA VAL A 50 9.98 -13.17 0.93
C VAL A 50 10.65 -12.46 -0.23
N LEU A 51 9.85 -11.75 -1.03
CA LEU A 51 10.34 -10.87 -2.09
C LEU A 51 9.73 -9.48 -1.96
N VAL A 52 10.58 -8.49 -1.67
CA VAL A 52 10.17 -7.08 -1.59
C VAL A 52 10.92 -6.25 -2.61
N LEU A 53 10.16 -5.61 -3.49
CA LEU A 53 10.62 -4.73 -4.57
C LEU A 53 10.08 -3.32 -4.33
N GLU A 54 10.65 -2.64 -3.35
CA GLU A 54 10.31 -1.26 -2.95
C GLU A 54 11.16 -0.25 -3.73
N LEU A 55 10.87 -0.17 -5.03
CA LEU A 55 11.70 0.57 -5.98
C LEU A 55 11.02 1.85 -6.45
N THR A 56 11.74 2.97 -6.37
CA THR A 56 11.29 4.26 -6.89
C THR A 56 11.44 4.31 -8.40
N LEU A 57 10.41 4.85 -9.06
CA LEU A 57 10.35 4.95 -10.52
C LEU A 57 10.73 6.36 -10.95
N SER A 58 11.75 6.52 -11.80
CA SER A 58 12.10 7.82 -12.35
C SER A 58 11.03 8.33 -13.31
N ALA A 59 10.95 9.64 -13.51
CA ALA A 59 9.94 10.29 -14.37
C ALA A 59 9.90 9.74 -15.82
N ASP A 60 11.04 9.27 -16.33
CA ASP A 60 11.23 8.72 -17.68
C ASP A 60 11.12 7.18 -17.76
N ALA A 61 10.95 6.49 -16.64
CA ALA A 61 10.92 5.04 -16.59
C ALA A 61 9.48 4.49 -16.60
N GLU A 62 9.34 3.30 -17.17
CA GLU A 62 8.14 2.48 -17.04
C GLU A 62 8.34 1.42 -15.95
N PRO A 63 7.26 1.00 -15.28
CA PRO A 63 7.34 -0.09 -14.32
C PRO A 63 7.81 -1.38 -14.99
N ARG A 64 8.64 -2.15 -14.27
CA ARG A 64 9.20 -3.40 -14.77
C ARG A 64 8.33 -4.59 -14.31
N PRO A 65 7.94 -5.50 -15.22
CA PRO A 65 7.27 -6.74 -14.82
C PRO A 65 8.23 -7.68 -14.06
N ILE A 66 7.66 -8.53 -13.21
CA ILE A 66 8.35 -9.57 -12.46
C ILE A 66 8.73 -10.72 -13.37
N VAL A 67 7.82 -11.19 -14.24
CA VAL A 67 8.07 -12.25 -15.22
C VAL A 67 7.81 -11.76 -16.64
N ASP A 68 8.51 -12.34 -17.64
CA ASP A 68 8.10 -12.15 -19.03
C ASP A 68 6.91 -13.05 -19.37
N HIS A 69 6.14 -12.65 -20.39
CA HIS A 69 5.03 -13.43 -20.94
C HIS A 69 5.44 -14.82 -21.46
N ASP A 70 6.71 -15.01 -21.83
CA ASP A 70 7.23 -16.26 -22.43
C ASP A 70 7.71 -17.30 -21.38
N HIS A 71 7.63 -17.01 -20.07
CA HIS A 71 8.05 -17.96 -19.05
C HIS A 71 6.98 -19.02 -18.74
N ALA A 72 7.44 -20.20 -18.29
CA ALA A 72 6.67 -21.37 -17.89
C ALA A 72 5.40 -21.08 -17.06
N ASP A 73 4.44 -21.99 -17.10
CA ASP A 73 3.12 -21.83 -16.46
C ASP A 73 3.18 -21.70 -14.93
N ASP A 74 4.29 -22.12 -14.29
CA ASP A 74 4.44 -22.16 -12.83
C ASP A 74 5.11 -20.91 -12.24
N CYS A 75 4.89 -20.68 -10.94
CA CYS A 75 5.60 -19.64 -10.18
C CYS A 75 7.11 -19.90 -10.16
N PRO A 76 7.96 -18.88 -10.41
CA PRO A 76 9.41 -19.00 -10.20
C PRO A 76 9.80 -19.31 -8.74
N TRP A 77 8.93 -18.96 -7.79
CA TRP A 77 9.13 -19.12 -6.34
C TRP A 77 7.92 -19.82 -5.73
N PRO A 78 7.87 -21.16 -5.76
CA PRO A 78 6.69 -21.94 -5.33
C PRO A 78 6.41 -21.86 -3.82
N HIS A 79 7.38 -21.41 -3.02
CA HIS A 79 7.30 -21.26 -1.57
C HIS A 79 7.13 -19.81 -1.11
N LEU A 80 6.77 -18.90 -2.03
CA LEU A 80 6.63 -17.47 -1.71
C LEU A 80 5.46 -17.22 -0.75
N GLU A 81 5.76 -16.59 0.39
CA GLU A 81 4.82 -16.24 1.46
C GLU A 81 4.53 -14.73 1.50
N GLU A 82 5.51 -13.89 1.13
CA GLU A 82 5.39 -12.43 1.07
C GLU A 82 5.85 -11.90 -0.29
N LEU A 83 4.99 -11.12 -0.94
CA LEU A 83 5.32 -10.36 -2.13
C LEU A 83 4.94 -8.89 -1.95
N SER A 84 5.92 -7.99 -2.09
CA SER A 84 5.70 -6.54 -2.16
C SER A 84 6.26 -6.00 -3.47
N VAL A 85 5.42 -5.33 -4.25
CA VAL A 85 5.76 -4.79 -5.56
C VAL A 85 5.40 -3.32 -5.61
N SER A 86 6.42 -2.49 -5.82
CA SER A 86 6.21 -1.10 -6.18
C SER A 86 5.85 -0.95 -7.64
N HIS A 87 4.88 -0.08 -7.94
CA HIS A 87 4.43 0.22 -9.29
C HIS A 87 3.99 -1.04 -10.06
N PRO A 88 2.98 -1.78 -9.55
CA PRO A 88 2.58 -3.06 -10.13
C PRO A 88 2.09 -2.90 -11.58
N VAL A 89 2.45 -3.86 -12.44
CA VAL A 89 2.00 -3.93 -13.84
C VAL A 89 0.76 -4.81 -13.93
N ALA A 90 -0.44 -4.26 -14.19
CA ALA A 90 -1.70 -5.03 -14.13
C ALA A 90 -1.75 -6.35 -14.93
N ARG A 91 -1.02 -6.44 -16.04
CA ARG A 91 -0.99 -7.63 -16.92
C ARG A 91 0.19 -8.56 -16.68
N ASP A 92 0.90 -8.39 -15.57
CA ASP A 92 2.02 -9.24 -15.21
C ASP A 92 1.53 -10.68 -14.96
N PRO A 93 2.04 -11.68 -15.72
CA PRO A 93 1.62 -13.07 -15.55
C PRO A 93 1.91 -13.63 -14.15
N ILE A 94 2.81 -13.02 -13.36
CA ILE A 94 3.13 -13.49 -12.00
C ILE A 94 1.87 -13.62 -11.14
N TYR A 95 0.90 -12.71 -11.26
CA TYR A 95 -0.29 -12.69 -10.40
C TYR A 95 -1.17 -13.93 -10.58
N ALA A 96 -1.24 -14.46 -11.80
CA ALA A 96 -1.94 -15.72 -12.08
C ALA A 96 -1.19 -16.96 -11.55
N ARG A 97 0.11 -16.79 -11.26
CA ARG A 97 1.03 -17.88 -10.88
C ARG A 97 1.37 -17.88 -9.40
N LEU A 98 0.90 -16.90 -8.62
CA LEU A 98 1.23 -16.80 -7.19
C LEU A 98 0.84 -18.08 -6.43
N PRO A 99 1.72 -18.59 -5.56
CA PRO A 99 1.47 -19.84 -4.87
C PRO A 99 0.35 -19.68 -3.84
N GLN A 100 -0.33 -20.79 -3.52
CA GLN A 100 -1.42 -20.78 -2.53
C GLN A 100 -0.95 -20.41 -1.12
N CYS A 101 0.32 -20.66 -0.80
CA CYS A 101 0.91 -20.35 0.51
C CYS A 101 1.23 -18.85 0.72
N LEU A 102 0.96 -17.99 -0.27
CA LEU A 102 1.16 -16.55 -0.14
C LEU A 102 0.21 -15.98 0.93
N GLN A 103 0.80 -15.32 1.93
CA GLN A 103 0.10 -14.74 3.09
C GLN A 103 0.05 -13.21 3.03
N VAL A 104 1.07 -12.58 2.44
CA VAL A 104 1.20 -11.12 2.37
C VAL A 104 1.36 -10.69 0.92
N LEU A 105 0.50 -9.76 0.48
CA LEU A 105 0.57 -9.15 -0.85
C LEU A 105 0.46 -7.63 -0.72
N SER A 106 1.49 -6.93 -1.19
CA SER A 106 1.53 -5.47 -1.22
C SER A 106 1.74 -4.98 -2.65
N LEU A 107 0.76 -4.21 -3.14
CA LEU A 107 0.71 -3.63 -4.48
C LEU A 107 0.54 -2.13 -4.32
N SER A 108 1.64 -1.38 -4.31
CA SER A 108 1.62 0.05 -4.01
C SER A 108 2.62 0.85 -4.84
N CYS A 109 2.58 2.17 -4.79
CA CYS A 109 3.67 3.01 -5.25
C CYS A 109 4.75 3.09 -4.17
N CYS A 110 6.00 3.30 -4.60
CA CYS A 110 7.09 3.71 -3.72
C CYS A 110 7.79 4.94 -4.30
N PRO A 111 7.82 6.08 -3.59
CA PRO A 111 7.00 6.37 -2.40
C PRO A 111 5.49 6.36 -2.73
N HIS A 112 4.62 6.42 -1.73
CA HIS A 112 3.17 6.53 -2.00
C HIS A 112 2.86 7.88 -2.64
N ALA A 113 1.84 7.95 -3.50
CA ALA A 113 1.52 9.19 -4.21
C ALA A 113 1.07 10.32 -3.27
N ALA A 114 0.49 10.00 -2.11
CA ALA A 114 0.15 10.95 -1.06
C ALA A 114 1.40 11.64 -0.48
N GLU A 115 2.60 11.07 -0.60
CA GLU A 115 3.86 11.70 -0.17
C GLU A 115 4.29 12.85 -1.08
N ARG A 116 3.76 12.91 -2.30
CA ARG A 116 4.21 13.85 -3.33
C ARG A 116 4.13 15.30 -2.86
N ALA A 117 3.11 15.63 -2.05
CA ALA A 117 2.92 16.99 -1.55
C ALA A 117 3.98 17.42 -0.50
N PHE A 118 4.76 16.49 0.06
CA PHE A 118 5.63 16.75 1.21
C PHE A 118 7.12 16.78 0.87
N ASN A 119 7.50 16.46 -0.36
CA ASN A 119 8.90 16.41 -0.74
C ASN A 119 9.12 17.01 -2.13
N ASP A 120 9.80 18.17 -2.14
CA ASP A 120 10.13 18.90 -3.36
C ASP A 120 10.93 18.05 -4.33
N HIS A 121 11.68 17.02 -3.93
CA HIS A 121 12.40 16.14 -4.85
C HIS A 121 11.51 15.12 -5.57
N MET A 122 10.23 15.01 -5.21
CA MET A 122 9.31 14.02 -5.79
C MET A 122 8.93 14.30 -7.24
N HIS A 123 9.18 15.50 -7.77
CA HIS A 123 9.02 15.78 -9.20
C HIS A 123 9.91 14.89 -10.10
N ARG A 124 10.93 14.24 -9.53
CA ARG A 124 11.81 13.32 -10.25
C ARG A 124 11.25 11.91 -10.37
N TYR A 125 10.22 11.59 -9.59
CA TYR A 125 9.62 10.27 -9.55
C TYR A 125 8.24 10.27 -10.21
N ARG A 126 7.88 9.11 -10.75
CA ARG A 126 6.55 8.83 -11.29
C ARG A 126 5.77 7.95 -10.32
N PHE A 127 4.46 8.18 -10.28
CA PHE A 127 3.50 7.45 -9.45
C PHE A 127 2.38 6.91 -10.34
N PRO A 128 2.65 5.89 -11.19
CA PRO A 128 1.65 5.29 -12.05
C PRO A 128 0.65 4.48 -11.21
N LEU A 129 -0.32 5.18 -10.62
CA LEU A 129 -1.41 4.58 -9.86
C LEU A 129 -2.24 3.70 -10.80
N GLN A 130 -2.45 2.45 -10.39
CA GLN A 130 -3.43 1.58 -11.01
C GLN A 130 -4.84 2.07 -10.68
N THR A 131 -5.80 1.87 -11.57
CA THR A 131 -7.21 2.12 -11.25
C THR A 131 -7.82 0.99 -10.43
N SER A 132 -9.00 1.19 -9.83
CA SER A 132 -9.71 0.10 -9.17
C SER A 132 -10.06 -1.06 -10.11
N SER A 133 -10.36 -0.79 -11.40
CA SER A 133 -10.54 -1.84 -12.42
C SER A 133 -9.27 -2.67 -12.64
N GLU A 134 -8.11 -2.01 -12.74
CA GLU A 134 -6.82 -2.67 -12.93
C GLU A 134 -6.43 -3.50 -11.70
N MET A 135 -6.63 -2.95 -10.50
CA MET A 135 -6.35 -3.67 -9.26
C MET A 135 -7.28 -4.88 -9.08
N LEU A 136 -8.56 -4.74 -9.45
CA LEU A 136 -9.50 -5.86 -9.47
C LEU A 136 -9.09 -6.95 -10.47
N ALA A 137 -8.57 -6.59 -11.63
CA ALA A 137 -8.07 -7.54 -12.61
C ALA A 137 -6.89 -8.35 -12.04
N ILE A 138 -5.93 -7.70 -11.37
CA ILE A 138 -4.83 -8.36 -10.67
C ILE A 138 -5.38 -9.36 -9.65
N LEU A 139 -6.23 -8.90 -8.73
CA LEU A 139 -6.71 -9.73 -7.62
C LEU A 139 -7.58 -10.90 -8.08
N ARG A 140 -8.30 -10.77 -9.20
CA ARG A 140 -9.06 -11.88 -9.80
C ARG A 140 -8.16 -12.98 -10.38
N CYS A 141 -6.95 -12.64 -10.80
CA CYS A 141 -5.97 -13.61 -11.26
C CYS A 141 -5.29 -14.34 -10.10
N CYS A 142 -5.18 -13.71 -8.94
CA CYS A 142 -4.54 -14.30 -7.76
C CYS A 142 -5.30 -15.53 -7.25
N SER A 143 -4.59 -16.65 -7.11
CA SER A 143 -5.11 -17.88 -6.48
C SER A 143 -4.78 -17.98 -4.97
N ALA A 144 -4.21 -16.92 -4.39
CA ALA A 144 -3.73 -16.84 -3.01
C ALA A 144 -4.90 -16.76 -1.99
N ARG A 145 -5.52 -17.90 -1.70
CA ARG A 145 -6.65 -17.99 -0.74
C ARG A 145 -6.24 -17.89 0.72
N ASP A 146 -4.96 -18.05 1.02
CA ASP A 146 -4.41 -17.97 2.38
C ASP A 146 -3.93 -16.57 2.76
N LEU A 147 -4.23 -15.57 1.92
CA LEU A 147 -3.86 -14.19 2.14
C LEU A 147 -4.45 -13.66 3.46
N SER A 148 -3.56 -13.26 4.38
CA SER A 148 -3.89 -12.65 5.67
C SER A 148 -3.62 -11.14 5.69
N GLU A 149 -2.77 -10.64 4.80
CA GLU A 149 -2.41 -9.23 4.71
C GLU A 149 -2.45 -8.76 3.25
N LEU A 150 -3.18 -7.67 3.01
CA LEU A 150 -3.34 -7.09 1.69
C LEU A 150 -3.14 -5.57 1.75
N HIS A 151 -2.16 -5.06 1.01
CA HIS A 151 -1.92 -3.63 0.87
C HIS A 151 -2.14 -3.21 -0.58
N LEU A 152 -3.03 -2.24 -0.81
CA LEU A 152 -3.37 -1.72 -2.12
C LEU A 152 -3.19 -0.21 -2.18
N GLU A 153 -2.69 0.27 -3.31
CA GLU A 153 -2.71 1.68 -3.67
C GLU A 153 -3.32 1.85 -5.05
N TYR A 154 -4.44 2.57 -5.15
CA TYR A 154 -5.19 2.68 -6.40
C TYR A 154 -5.95 4.01 -6.51
N ARG A 155 -6.23 4.41 -7.75
CA ARG A 155 -7.18 5.49 -8.06
C ARG A 155 -8.57 4.91 -8.30
N ALA A 156 -9.58 5.47 -7.65
CA ALA A 156 -10.95 5.06 -7.85
C ALA A 156 -11.40 5.29 -9.31
N ASP A 157 -12.20 4.35 -9.80
CA ASP A 157 -12.95 4.38 -11.05
C ASP A 157 -14.31 3.69 -10.83
N GLU A 158 -15.09 3.45 -11.89
CA GLU A 158 -16.42 2.83 -11.82
C GLU A 158 -16.43 1.42 -11.21
N SER A 159 -15.27 0.74 -11.14
CA SER A 159 -15.15 -0.61 -10.59
C SER A 159 -14.85 -0.62 -9.09
N GLU A 160 -14.73 0.53 -8.41
CA GLU A 160 -14.35 0.59 -7.00
C GLU A 160 -15.24 -0.28 -6.10
N SER A 161 -16.57 -0.16 -6.20
CA SER A 161 -17.47 -0.97 -5.38
C SER A 161 -17.33 -2.47 -5.67
N THR A 162 -16.99 -2.83 -6.92
CA THR A 162 -16.74 -4.22 -7.31
C THR A 162 -15.41 -4.73 -6.76
N LEU A 163 -14.37 -3.89 -6.75
CA LEU A 163 -13.07 -4.20 -6.12
C LEU A 163 -13.26 -4.49 -4.62
N LEU A 164 -13.89 -3.56 -3.90
CA LEU A 164 -14.07 -3.69 -2.46
C LEU A 164 -14.94 -4.90 -2.10
N GLY A 165 -16.05 -5.12 -2.81
CA GLY A 165 -16.90 -6.29 -2.62
C GLY A 165 -16.21 -7.62 -2.99
N PHE A 166 -15.32 -7.62 -4.00
CA PHE A 166 -14.52 -8.80 -4.34
C PHE A 166 -13.56 -9.17 -3.20
N MET A 167 -12.82 -8.21 -2.64
CA MET A 167 -11.91 -8.49 -1.51
C MET A 167 -12.67 -9.15 -0.35
N SER A 168 -13.83 -8.62 0.00
CA SER A 168 -14.62 -9.10 1.14
C SER A 168 -15.24 -10.48 0.96
N SER A 169 -15.44 -10.92 -0.29
CA SER A 169 -16.02 -12.22 -0.62
C SER A 169 -14.99 -13.27 -1.01
N ALA A 170 -13.91 -12.88 -1.68
CA ALA A 170 -12.89 -13.78 -2.20
C ALA A 170 -11.69 -13.99 -1.26
N LEU A 171 -11.45 -13.06 -0.32
CA LEU A 171 -10.28 -13.06 0.57
C LEU A 171 -10.71 -13.09 2.06
N PRO A 172 -11.43 -14.13 2.50
CA PRO A 172 -12.07 -14.16 3.82
C PRO A 172 -11.10 -14.24 5.01
N LYS A 173 -9.81 -14.54 4.75
CA LYS A 173 -8.77 -14.69 5.78
C LYS A 173 -8.00 -13.41 6.07
N ILE A 174 -8.27 -12.32 5.36
CA ILE A 174 -7.60 -11.03 5.58
C ILE A 174 -7.80 -10.58 7.04
N GLN A 175 -6.68 -10.38 7.72
CA GLN A 175 -6.58 -9.83 9.07
C GLN A 175 -6.08 -8.38 9.05
N ILE A 176 -5.26 -8.03 8.07
CA ILE A 176 -4.71 -6.68 7.91
C ILE A 176 -5.02 -6.20 6.48
N LEU A 177 -5.73 -5.08 6.37
CA LEU A 177 -6.06 -4.45 5.11
C LEU A 177 -5.55 -3.01 5.12
N GLN A 178 -4.67 -2.69 4.17
CA GLN A 178 -4.20 -1.32 3.95
C GLN A 178 -4.64 -0.82 2.58
N ILE A 179 -5.29 0.33 2.55
CA ILE A 179 -5.79 0.94 1.33
C ILE A 179 -5.33 2.39 1.26
N TYR A 180 -4.56 2.70 0.22
CA TYR A 180 -4.36 4.05 -0.27
C TYR A 180 -5.29 4.28 -1.46
N ARG A 181 -6.45 4.86 -1.18
CA ARG A 181 -7.45 5.20 -2.19
C ARG A 181 -7.26 6.66 -2.59
N TYR A 182 -7.09 6.92 -3.89
CA TYR A 182 -7.16 8.26 -4.47
C TYR A 182 -8.47 8.47 -5.20
N ARG A 183 -9.03 9.68 -5.12
CA ARG A 183 -10.26 10.02 -5.82
C ARG A 183 -10.05 10.05 -7.33
N ALA A 184 -11.12 9.75 -8.07
CA ALA A 184 -11.15 10.06 -9.49
C ALA A 184 -11.16 11.60 -9.67
N PRO A 185 -10.61 12.12 -10.77
CA PRO A 185 -10.71 13.55 -11.08
C PRO A 185 -12.17 14.00 -11.07
N ASP A 186 -12.42 15.19 -10.53
CA ASP A 186 -13.74 15.84 -10.52
C ASP A 186 -14.84 15.05 -9.77
N THR A 187 -14.44 14.14 -8.87
CA THR A 187 -15.35 13.42 -7.95
C THR A 187 -15.17 13.88 -6.52
N GLY A 188 -16.27 13.90 -5.76
CA GLY A 188 -16.25 14.23 -4.34
C GLY A 188 -15.69 13.09 -3.48
N ASP A 189 -15.77 13.29 -2.16
CA ASP A 189 -15.38 12.27 -1.20
C ASP A 189 -16.23 11.00 -1.31
N ILE A 190 -15.60 9.87 -1.00
CA ILE A 190 -16.31 8.58 -0.92
C ILE A 190 -17.30 8.59 0.24
N ALA A 191 -18.48 7.98 0.02
CA ALA A 191 -19.42 7.70 1.09
C ALA A 191 -18.83 6.64 2.04
N VAL A 192 -18.37 7.07 3.21
CA VAL A 192 -17.69 6.20 4.19
C VAL A 192 -18.59 5.04 4.63
N GLU A 193 -19.91 5.24 4.75
CA GLU A 193 -20.83 4.15 5.08
C GLU A 193 -20.87 3.08 3.99
N GLU A 194 -20.81 3.46 2.72
CA GLU A 194 -20.80 2.51 1.61
C GLU A 194 -19.47 1.74 1.56
N PHE A 195 -18.35 2.45 1.70
CA PHE A 195 -17.03 1.85 1.83
C PHE A 195 -17.00 0.81 2.96
N ALA A 196 -17.51 1.17 4.15
CA ALA A 196 -17.58 0.29 5.30
C ALA A 196 -18.48 -0.93 5.04
N ARG A 197 -19.65 -0.72 4.43
CA ARG A 197 -20.59 -1.81 4.11
C ARG A 197 -19.96 -2.83 3.17
N LEU A 198 -19.24 -2.38 2.15
CA LEU A 198 -18.56 -3.27 1.20
C LEU A 198 -17.48 -4.12 1.85
N LEU A 199 -16.87 -3.65 2.95
CA LEU A 199 -15.84 -4.37 3.72
C LEU A 199 -16.38 -5.15 4.92
N SER A 200 -17.67 -4.99 5.26
CA SER A 200 -18.27 -5.52 6.49
C SER A 200 -18.23 -7.06 6.62
N SER A 201 -18.16 -7.79 5.50
CA SER A 201 -18.11 -9.26 5.51
C SER A 201 -16.73 -9.86 5.79
N LEU A 202 -15.69 -9.03 5.92
CA LEU A 202 -14.35 -9.48 6.31
C LEU A 202 -14.32 -9.88 7.80
N ALA A 203 -14.79 -11.09 8.08
CA ALA A 203 -14.96 -11.59 9.45
C ALA A 203 -13.65 -11.82 10.23
N ALA A 204 -12.51 -11.88 9.53
CA ALA A 204 -11.19 -12.04 10.14
C ALA A 204 -10.43 -10.71 10.31
N LEU A 205 -10.95 -9.60 9.77
CA LEU A 205 -10.26 -8.31 9.74
C LEU A 205 -10.00 -7.80 11.16
N ARG A 206 -8.74 -7.55 11.49
CA ARG A 206 -8.30 -7.01 12.79
C ARG A 206 -7.86 -5.56 12.69
N VAL A 207 -7.15 -5.23 11.62
CA VAL A 207 -6.54 -3.92 11.42
C VAL A 207 -6.92 -3.39 10.04
N LEU A 208 -7.46 -2.18 10.00
CA LEU A 208 -7.79 -1.47 8.77
C LEU A 208 -6.99 -0.16 8.72
N ASN A 209 -6.09 -0.02 7.74
CA ASN A 209 -5.33 1.19 7.47
C ASN A 209 -5.86 1.87 6.21
N VAL A 210 -6.32 3.13 6.28
CA VAL A 210 -6.94 3.79 5.12
C VAL A 210 -6.51 5.23 4.94
N TYR A 211 -6.04 5.53 3.74
CA TYR A 211 -5.98 6.87 3.18
C TYR A 211 -7.12 7.00 2.16
N LEU A 212 -8.02 7.97 2.37
CA LEU A 212 -9.24 8.16 1.57
C LEU A 212 -9.16 9.33 0.58
N ASP A 213 -8.05 10.07 0.58
CA ASP A 213 -7.84 11.26 -0.26
C ASP A 213 -8.92 12.32 -0.07
N LEU A 214 -9.29 12.62 1.19
CA LEU A 214 -10.43 13.50 1.51
C LEU A 214 -10.21 14.94 1.02
N GLU A 215 -11.28 15.60 0.58
CA GLU A 215 -11.27 16.98 0.08
C GLU A 215 -10.75 17.99 1.10
N ASN A 216 -11.03 17.73 2.38
CA ASN A 216 -10.59 18.56 3.49
C ASN A 216 -9.24 18.14 4.08
N THR A 217 -8.50 17.25 3.41
CA THR A 217 -7.15 16.86 3.83
C THR A 217 -6.27 18.11 3.90
N PRO A 218 -5.72 18.46 5.09
CA PRO A 218 -4.89 19.63 5.23
C PRO A 218 -3.65 19.53 4.34
N LEU A 219 -3.39 20.58 3.56
CA LEU A 219 -2.12 20.76 2.86
C LEU A 219 -1.13 21.51 3.76
N PRO A 220 0.18 21.25 3.61
CA PRO A 220 1.18 22.08 4.25
C PRO A 220 1.05 23.54 3.83
N ASN A 221 1.32 24.47 4.75
CA ASN A 221 1.44 25.87 4.36
C ASN A 221 2.79 26.09 3.65
N PHE A 222 2.79 25.97 2.32
CA PHE A 222 3.96 26.18 1.47
C PHE A 222 4.48 27.63 1.46
N SER A 223 3.71 28.59 2.00
CA SER A 223 4.13 29.99 2.14
C SER A 223 4.92 30.25 3.42
N MET A 224 4.89 29.32 4.39
CA MET A 224 5.69 29.42 5.61
C MET A 224 7.10 28.89 5.33
N PRO A 225 8.16 29.61 5.74
CA PRO A 225 9.50 29.08 5.65
C PRO A 225 9.56 27.77 6.46
N PRO A 226 10.17 26.71 5.91
CA PRO A 226 10.24 25.46 6.62
C PRO A 226 10.90 25.66 7.98
N ALA A 227 10.33 25.09 9.05
CA ALA A 227 10.92 25.19 10.38
C ALA A 227 12.32 24.58 10.33
N GLN A 228 13.34 25.41 10.57
CA GLN A 228 14.74 24.97 10.59
C GLN A 228 15.01 24.23 11.90
N ARG A 229 14.73 22.93 11.95
CA ARG A 229 15.22 22.03 13.00
C ARG A 229 15.93 20.84 12.36
N GLY A 230 17.26 20.87 12.40
CA GLY A 230 18.08 19.84 11.74
C GLY A 230 18.02 19.95 10.21
N TYR A 231 18.75 19.09 9.52
CA TYR A 231 19.04 19.13 8.09
C TYR A 231 17.83 18.98 7.13
N GLU A 232 16.59 19.13 7.60
CA GLU A 232 15.36 18.91 6.83
C GLU A 232 14.42 20.13 6.87
N THR A 233 13.84 20.45 5.71
CA THR A 233 12.83 21.49 5.54
C THR A 233 11.46 21.02 6.06
N GLN A 234 10.99 21.57 7.18
CA GLN A 234 9.72 21.19 7.82
C GLN A 234 8.57 22.14 7.49
N TRP A 235 7.52 21.68 6.81
CA TRP A 235 6.34 22.52 6.58
C TRP A 235 5.39 22.49 7.77
N ALA A 236 4.81 23.65 8.12
CA ALA A 236 3.82 23.77 9.18
C ALA A 236 2.40 23.68 8.60
N TYR A 237 1.53 22.91 9.24
CA TYR A 237 0.09 22.96 8.96
C TYR A 237 -0.60 24.00 9.83
N GLU A 238 -1.69 24.57 9.32
CA GLU A 238 -2.56 25.42 10.13
C GLU A 238 -3.18 24.63 11.28
N MET A 239 -3.03 25.12 12.51
CA MET A 239 -3.49 24.42 13.72
C MET A 239 -5.01 24.18 13.70
N HIS A 240 -5.79 25.14 13.19
CA HIS A 240 -7.24 25.00 13.11
C HIS A 240 -7.66 23.94 12.10
N ALA A 241 -7.06 23.94 10.89
CA ALA A 241 -7.30 22.91 9.88
C ALA A 241 -6.98 21.50 10.40
N ARG A 242 -5.88 21.33 11.14
CA ARG A 242 -5.54 20.05 11.79
C ARG A 242 -6.56 19.60 12.83
N LYS A 243 -7.05 20.51 13.68
CA LYS A 243 -8.07 20.18 14.69
C LYS A 243 -9.38 19.76 14.04
N THR A 244 -9.82 20.50 13.01
CA THR A 244 -11.03 20.17 12.24
C THR A 244 -10.88 18.83 11.53
N PHE A 245 -9.73 18.58 10.90
CA PHE A 245 -9.45 17.30 10.25
C PHE A 245 -9.44 16.13 11.25
N LEU A 246 -8.85 16.32 12.44
CA LEU A 246 -8.88 15.28 13.49
C LEU A 246 -10.30 14.93 13.92
N HIS A 247 -11.17 15.93 14.07
CA HIS A 247 -12.57 15.69 14.38
C HIS A 247 -13.25 14.92 13.25
N HIS A 248 -12.97 15.25 11.99
CA HIS A 248 -13.48 14.50 10.84
C HIS A 248 -13.00 13.04 10.83
N LEU A 249 -11.70 12.79 11.10
CA LEU A 249 -11.17 11.43 11.22
C LEU A 249 -11.84 10.63 12.34
N HIS A 250 -12.18 11.28 13.47
CA HIS A 250 -12.90 10.62 14.55
C HIS A 250 -14.29 10.16 14.10
N VAL A 251 -15.04 11.02 13.41
CA VAL A 251 -16.35 10.67 12.85
C VAL A 251 -16.23 9.53 11.83
N ILE A 252 -15.20 9.55 10.97
CA ILE A 252 -14.93 8.46 10.02
C ILE A 252 -14.64 7.15 10.76
N ALA A 253 -13.80 7.19 11.79
CA ALA A 253 -13.49 6.00 12.60
C ALA A 253 -14.73 5.45 13.31
N GLU A 254 -15.61 6.31 13.83
CA GLU A 254 -16.90 5.93 14.41
C GLU A 254 -17.81 5.25 13.39
N THR A 255 -17.96 5.82 12.20
CA THR A 255 -18.77 5.25 11.13
C THR A 255 -18.24 3.89 10.69
N LEU A 256 -16.92 3.77 10.49
CA LEU A 256 -16.26 2.52 10.14
C LEU A 256 -16.47 1.46 11.24
N ALA A 257 -16.20 1.79 12.50
CA ALA A 257 -16.32 0.85 13.61
C ALA A 257 -17.75 0.35 13.85
N CYS A 258 -18.76 1.19 13.55
CA CYS A 258 -20.18 0.81 13.67
C CYS A 258 -20.64 -0.19 12.58
N ILE A 259 -20.01 -0.17 11.40
CA ILE A 259 -20.48 -0.94 10.23
C ILE A 259 -19.59 -2.17 9.96
N LEU A 260 -18.29 -2.07 10.22
CA LEU A 260 -17.35 -3.15 10.01
C LEU A 260 -17.59 -4.33 10.95
N SER A 261 -16.95 -5.47 10.64
CA SER A 261 -17.02 -6.67 11.46
C SER A 261 -16.58 -6.41 12.92
N PRO A 262 -17.24 -7.01 13.92
CA PRO A 262 -16.80 -6.97 15.33
C PRO A 262 -15.40 -7.54 15.59
N SER A 263 -14.82 -8.20 14.58
CA SER A 263 -13.45 -8.68 14.60
C SER A 263 -12.42 -7.55 14.58
N VAL A 264 -12.77 -6.37 14.02
CA VAL A 264 -11.86 -5.22 13.86
C VAL A 264 -11.52 -4.65 15.23
N LYS A 265 -10.22 -4.53 15.49
CA LYS A 265 -9.65 -4.00 16.74
C LYS A 265 -9.00 -2.65 16.57
N GLU A 266 -8.53 -2.35 15.36
CA GLU A 266 -7.83 -1.10 15.09
C GLU A 266 -8.24 -0.53 13.72
N ILE A 267 -8.53 0.77 13.71
CA ILE A 267 -8.67 1.56 12.49
C ILE A 267 -7.57 2.62 12.50
N HIS A 268 -6.81 2.70 11.42
CA HIS A 268 -5.70 3.61 11.26
C HIS A 268 -6.03 4.52 10.09
N LEU A 269 -6.18 5.82 10.36
CA LEU A 269 -6.49 6.80 9.32
C LEU A 269 -5.28 7.68 9.10
N TRP A 270 -4.96 7.96 7.84
CA TRP A 270 -3.80 8.78 7.50
C TRP A 270 -3.85 10.16 8.17
N TRP A 271 -2.71 10.62 8.66
CA TRP A 271 -2.58 11.86 9.41
C TRP A 271 -1.49 12.77 8.83
N PRO A 272 -1.81 14.05 8.55
CA PRO A 272 -0.82 15.05 8.19
C PRO A 272 0.08 15.39 9.39
N PHE A 273 1.39 15.13 9.29
CA PHE A 273 2.35 15.44 10.35
C PHE A 273 3.55 16.24 9.86
N ASP A 274 4.09 17.08 10.75
CA ASP A 274 5.11 18.11 10.48
C ASP A 274 6.52 17.55 10.11
N GLN A 275 6.64 16.27 9.76
CA GLN A 275 7.91 15.63 9.36
C GLN A 275 7.88 15.02 7.95
N GLY A 276 6.83 15.24 7.16
CA GLY A 276 6.77 14.76 5.78
C GLY A 276 6.79 13.23 5.64
N ARG A 277 6.49 12.50 6.72
CA ARG A 277 6.31 11.05 6.72
C ARG A 277 4.82 10.71 6.82
N HIS A 278 4.42 9.59 6.25
CA HIS A 278 3.14 8.97 6.56
C HIS A 278 3.07 8.69 8.05
N LEU A 279 2.06 9.23 8.69
CA LEU A 279 1.68 8.82 10.04
C LEU A 279 0.25 8.36 10.03
N TRP A 280 -0.03 7.38 10.87
CA TRP A 280 -1.35 6.83 11.04
C TRP A 280 -1.92 7.29 12.39
N ARG A 281 -3.12 7.89 12.37
CA ARG A 281 -3.94 8.02 13.58
C ARG A 281 -4.60 6.70 13.87
N LYS A 282 -4.20 6.09 14.98
CA LYS A 282 -4.71 4.83 15.46
C LYS A 282 -5.92 5.04 16.36
N PHE A 283 -7.00 4.36 16.02
CA PHE A 283 -8.24 4.27 16.79
C PHE A 283 -8.41 2.82 17.23
N ARG A 284 -8.38 2.57 18.55
CA ARG A 284 -8.68 1.25 19.12
C ARG A 284 -10.19 1.09 19.28
N ILE A 285 -10.67 -0.10 18.94
CA ILE A 285 -12.10 -0.44 18.97
C ILE A 285 -12.35 -1.52 20.01
N ASP A 286 -13.12 -1.17 21.03
CA ASP A 286 -13.60 -2.10 22.05
C ASP A 286 -15.06 -2.44 21.74
N HIS A 287 -15.27 -3.67 21.27
CA HIS A 287 -16.60 -4.26 21.08
C HIS A 287 -17.04 -4.91 22.39
N PHE A 288 -18.14 -4.42 22.98
CA PHE A 288 -18.72 -5.02 24.18
C PHE A 288 -19.48 -6.30 23.83
N ALA A 289 -19.39 -7.32 24.70
CA ALA A 289 -19.95 -8.66 24.44
C ALA A 289 -21.49 -8.69 24.45
N ASP A 290 -22.12 -7.73 25.12
CA ASP A 290 -23.57 -7.53 25.09
C ASP A 290 -23.86 -6.30 24.22
N ASN A 291 -24.73 -6.45 23.22
CA ASN A 291 -25.22 -5.40 22.30
C ASN A 291 -25.95 -4.23 23.00
N THR A 292 -25.78 -4.07 24.32
CA THR A 292 -26.37 -3.01 25.14
C THR A 292 -25.49 -1.78 25.28
N GLU A 293 -24.18 -1.88 25.02
CA GLU A 293 -23.26 -0.74 25.08
C GLU A 293 -22.73 -0.36 23.69
N PRO A 294 -22.65 0.95 23.37
CA PRO A 294 -22.11 1.40 22.09
C PRO A 294 -20.62 1.04 21.98
N THR A 295 -20.19 0.70 20.76
CA THR A 295 -18.77 0.47 20.45
C THR A 295 -17.93 1.64 20.96
N ARG A 296 -16.95 1.34 21.83
CA ARG A 296 -16.08 2.37 22.37
C ARG A 296 -14.86 2.52 21.47
N ILE A 297 -14.56 3.76 21.10
CA ILE A 297 -13.41 4.11 20.28
C ILE A 297 -12.48 5.00 21.08
N THR A 298 -11.24 4.57 21.19
CA THR A 298 -10.20 5.32 21.89
C THR A 298 -9.13 5.73 20.89
N LEU A 299 -8.87 7.02 20.77
CA LEU A 299 -7.72 7.54 20.04
C LEU A 299 -6.46 7.17 20.82
N ASP A 300 -5.51 6.50 20.16
CA ASP A 300 -4.19 6.27 20.73
C ASP A 300 -3.37 7.56 20.63
N ASP A 301 -2.77 7.99 21.74
CA ASP A 301 -1.92 9.18 21.76
C ASP A 301 -0.58 8.91 21.03
N ASP A 302 -0.20 7.65 20.89
CA ASP A 302 0.98 7.21 20.13
C ASP A 302 0.72 7.33 18.61
N ILE A 303 1.62 8.05 17.94
CA ILE A 303 1.63 8.16 16.47
C ILE A 303 2.62 7.14 15.92
N THR A 304 2.17 6.26 15.03
CA THR A 304 2.99 5.26 14.35
C THR A 304 3.26 5.63 12.89
#